data_AF-A0A4U8UI41-F1
#
_entry.id   AF-A0A4U8UI41-F1
#
_cell.length_a   1.000
_cell.length_b   1.000
_cell.length_c   1.000
_cell.angle_alpha   90.00
_cell.angle_beta   90.00
_cell.angle_gamma   90.00
#
_symmetry.space_group_name_H-M   'P 1'
#
loop_
_entity.id
_entity.type
_entity.pdbx_description
1 polymer ?
#
loop_
_entity_poly.entity_id
_entity_poly.type
_entity_poly.pdbx_seq_one_letter_code
_entity_poly.pdbx_strand_id
1 'polypeptide(L)'
;MKRKQEAWWIVIGDPAEDEILAIKRVTVNSTQKFEMHFKPAKAGRHEYKLYAICDSYLGVDQEFEVSVRVDDGSRSRKRRHEKEEY
;
A
#
# COMPACT_ATOMS: atom_id res chain seq x y z
N MET A 1 25.95 19.26 -19.43
CA MET A 1 25.70 18.17 -18.46
C MET A 1 24.38 18.43 -17.75
N LYS A 2 23.37 17.56 -17.88
CA LYS A 2 22.14 17.65 -17.07
C LYS A 2 22.42 16.99 -15.72
N ARG A 3 22.17 17.69 -14.61
CA ARG A 3 22.23 17.10 -13.27
C ARG A 3 21.11 16.07 -13.16
N LYS A 4 21.44 14.82 -12.80
CA LYS A 4 20.44 13.80 -12.45
C LYS A 4 19.77 14.25 -11.15
N GLN A 5 18.44 14.26 -11.14
CA GLN A 5 17.69 14.40 -9.90
C GLN A 5 17.42 13.01 -9.34
N GLU A 6 17.58 12.86 -8.04
CA GLU A 6 17.28 11.65 -7.29
C GLU A 6 15.80 11.30 -7.46
N ALA A 7 15.52 10.04 -7.78
CA ALA A 7 14.15 9.54 -7.82
C ALA A 7 14.00 8.31 -6.93
N TRP A 8 12.81 8.19 -6.37
CA TRP A 8 12.40 7.09 -5.52
C TRP A 8 11.24 6.35 -6.17
N TRP A 9 11.29 5.03 -6.07
CA TRP A 9 10.14 4.17 -6.34
C TRP A 9 9.44 3.87 -5.04
N ILE A 10 8.18 4.25 -4.95
CA ILE A 10 7.31 3.87 -3.85
C ILE A 10 6.43 2.73 -4.34
N VAL A 11 6.54 1.57 -3.70
CA VAL A 11 5.88 0.32 -4.12
C VAL A 11 5.06 -0.21 -2.96
N ILE A 12 3.81 -0.58 -3.21
CA ILE A 12 3.00 -1.38 -2.30
C ILE A 12 2.87 -2.76 -2.93
N GLY A 13 3.26 -3.81 -2.20
CA GLY A 13 3.21 -5.19 -2.69
C GLY A 13 2.66 -6.15 -1.66
N ASP A 14 2.18 -7.29 -2.15
CA ASP A 14 1.84 -8.47 -1.36
C ASP A 14 2.96 -9.52 -1.50
N PRO A 15 3.81 -9.71 -0.48
CA PRO A 15 4.89 -10.68 -0.54
C PRO A 15 4.42 -12.14 -0.54
N ALA A 16 3.19 -12.41 -0.07
CA ALA A 16 2.66 -13.77 -0.03
C ALA A 16 2.25 -14.25 -1.43
N GLU A 17 1.74 -13.32 -2.26
CA GLU A 17 1.29 -13.58 -3.62
C GLU A 17 2.32 -13.16 -4.69
N ASP A 18 3.47 -12.62 -4.27
CA ASP A 18 4.51 -12.04 -5.15
C ASP A 18 3.93 -11.01 -6.14
N GLU A 19 3.00 -10.17 -5.65
CA GLU A 19 2.24 -9.22 -6.46
C GLU A 19 2.56 -7.76 -6.11
N ILE A 20 2.72 -6.91 -7.14
CA ILE A 20 2.79 -5.45 -6.98
C ILE A 20 1.38 -4.87 -7.08
N LEU A 21 0.89 -4.29 -5.99
CA LEU A 21 -0.45 -3.72 -5.88
C LEU A 21 -0.52 -2.29 -6.39
N ALA A 22 0.53 -1.50 -6.13
CA ALA A 22 0.64 -0.14 -6.63
C ALA A 22 2.11 0.30 -6.70
N ILE A 23 2.45 1.11 -7.69
CA ILE A 23 3.80 1.66 -7.86
C ILE A 23 3.74 3.12 -8.30
N LYS A 24 4.61 3.95 -7.73
CA LYS A 24 4.72 5.37 -8.09
C LYS A 24 6.19 5.79 -8.06
N ARG A 25 6.64 6.44 -9.14
CA ARG A 25 7.95 7.11 -9.16
C ARG A 25 7.79 8.55 -8.69
N VAL A 26 8.63 8.97 -7.75
CA VAL A 26 8.61 10.34 -7.19
C VAL A 26 10.01 10.93 -7.22
N THR A 27 10.12 12.23 -7.49
CA THR A 27 11.36 13.01 -7.34
C THR A 27 11.20 13.89 -6.11
N VAL A 28 12.00 13.64 -5.08
CA VAL A 28 11.86 14.29 -3.77
C VAL A 28 12.85 15.45 -3.70
N ASN A 29 12.36 16.67 -3.86
CA ASN A 29 13.17 17.88 -3.70
C ASN A 29 13.14 18.41 -2.24
N SER A 30 12.10 18.05 -1.50
CA SER A 30 11.80 18.36 -0.10
C SER A 30 10.66 17.43 0.37
N THR A 31 10.08 17.64 1.55
CA THR A 31 8.94 16.85 2.03
C THR A 31 7.76 16.87 1.05
N GLN A 32 7.32 15.70 0.59
CA GLN A 32 6.16 15.54 -0.28
C GLN A 32 5.16 14.57 0.35
N LYS A 33 3.86 14.84 0.11
CA LYS A 33 2.77 13.93 0.44
C LYS A 33 2.20 13.39 -0.87
N PHE A 34 1.89 12.11 -0.90
CA PHE A 34 1.25 11.48 -2.05
C PHE A 34 0.28 10.42 -1.59
N GLU A 35 -0.73 10.17 -2.42
CA GLU A 35 -1.70 9.11 -2.24
C GLU A 35 -1.44 8.00 -3.26
N MET A 36 -1.66 6.77 -2.83
CA MET A 36 -1.60 5.57 -3.65
C MET A 36 -2.88 4.75 -3.37
N HIS A 37 -3.51 4.29 -4.44
CA HIS A 37 -4.73 3.50 -4.36
C HIS A 37 -4.45 2.10 -4.87
N PHE A 38 -4.92 1.10 -4.15
CA PHE A 38 -4.91 -0.29 -4.59
C PHE A 38 -6.19 -0.99 -4.10
N LYS A 39 -6.51 -2.15 -4.67
CA LYS A 39 -7.68 -2.94 -4.28
C LYS A 39 -7.20 -4.27 -3.70
N PRO A 40 -7.55 -4.58 -2.44
CA PRO A 40 -7.32 -5.91 -1.89
C PRO A 40 -8.06 -6.99 -2.68
N ALA A 41 -7.43 -8.14 -2.90
CA ALA A 41 -8.01 -9.22 -3.71
C ALA A 41 -9.21 -9.91 -3.02
N LYS A 42 -9.15 -10.12 -1.70
CA LYS A 42 -10.18 -10.85 -0.92
C LYS A 42 -10.50 -10.11 0.37
N ALA A 43 -11.66 -10.43 0.97
CA ALA A 43 -11.92 -10.05 2.35
C ALA A 43 -11.03 -10.88 3.29
N GLY A 44 -10.55 -10.28 4.38
CA GLY A 44 -9.61 -10.92 5.29
C GLY A 44 -8.57 -9.97 5.87
N ARG A 45 -7.62 -10.54 6.60
CA ARG A 45 -6.43 -9.83 7.08
C ARG A 45 -5.32 -10.05 6.06
N HIS A 46 -4.71 -8.97 5.61
CA HIS A 46 -3.61 -8.94 4.65
C HIS A 46 -2.41 -8.23 5.28
N GLU A 47 -1.22 -8.76 5.03
CA GLU A 47 0.05 -8.19 5.47
C GLU A 47 0.81 -7.74 4.24
N TYR A 48 0.66 -6.46 3.87
CA TYR A 48 1.34 -5.88 2.71
C TYR A 48 2.67 -5.26 3.13
N LYS A 49 3.50 -4.94 2.14
CA LYS A 49 4.74 -4.21 2.33
C LYS A 49 4.76 -2.93 1.50
N LEU A 50 5.22 -1.85 2.12
CA LEU A 50 5.54 -0.58 1.48
C LEU A 50 7.07 -0.48 1.35
N TYR A 51 7.53 -0.35 0.11
CA TYR A 51 8.94 -0.17 -0.22
C TYR A 51 9.18 1.25 -0.71
N ALA A 52 10.26 1.87 -0.23
CA ALA A 52 10.84 3.07 -0.80
C ALA A 52 12.23 2.73 -1.33
N ILE A 53 12.38 2.66 -2.64
CA ILE A 53 13.59 2.20 -3.33
C ILE A 53 14.25 3.38 -4.03
N CYS A 54 15.51 3.67 -3.72
CA CYS A 54 16.25 4.78 -4.31
C CYS A 54 16.93 4.36 -5.62
N ASP A 55 16.84 5.20 -6.65
CA ASP A 55 17.48 4.94 -7.96
C ASP A 55 18.92 5.48 -8.06
N SER A 56 19.45 6.07 -6.99
CA SER A 56 20.66 6.88 -7.01
C SER A 56 21.66 6.62 -5.87
N TYR A 57 21.22 6.06 -4.75
CA TYR A 57 22.08 5.75 -3.60
C TYR A 57 21.86 4.31 -3.14
N LEU A 58 22.94 3.63 -2.77
CA LEU A 58 22.89 2.27 -2.25
C LEU A 58 22.69 2.29 -0.73
N GLY A 59 21.92 1.32 -0.23
CA GLY A 59 21.74 1.11 1.22
C GLY A 59 20.77 2.08 1.90
N VAL A 60 19.99 2.84 1.12
CA VAL A 60 18.97 3.77 1.63
C VAL A 60 17.54 3.28 1.38
N ASP A 61 17.39 2.07 0.83
CA ASP A 61 16.09 1.46 0.60
C ASP A 61 15.41 1.17 1.94
N GLN A 62 14.11 1.43 2.02
CA GLN A 62 13.30 1.26 3.23
C GLN A 62 12.14 0.33 2.95
N GLU A 63 11.81 -0.50 3.94
CA GLU A 63 10.69 -1.44 3.93
C GLU A 63 9.84 -1.22 5.19
N PHE A 64 8.52 -1.19 5.01
CA PHE A 64 7.55 -1.03 6.09
C PHE A 64 6.42 -2.04 5.95
N GLU A 65 6.04 -2.68 7.05
CA GLU A 65 4.89 -3.59 7.11
C GLU A 65 3.58 -2.79 7.23
N VAL A 66 2.57 -3.22 6.47
CA VAL A 66 1.25 -2.59 6.42
C VAL A 66 0.17 -3.65 6.57
N SER A 67 -0.35 -3.80 7.80
CA SER A 67 -1.46 -4.72 8.09
C SER A 67 -2.81 -4.09 7.77
N VAL A 68 -3.57 -4.69 6.85
CA VAL A 68 -4.90 -4.22 6.44
C VAL A 68 -5.95 -5.30 6.70
N ARG A 69 -7.05 -4.94 7.36
CA ARG A 69 -8.21 -5.82 7.54
C ARG A 69 -9.37 -5.36 6.67
N VAL A 70 -9.74 -6.18 5.71
CA VAL A 70 -10.86 -5.96 4.79
C VAL A 70 -12.06 -6.76 5.29
N ASP A 71 -13.16 -6.07 5.59
CA ASP A 71 -14.39 -6.72 6.02
C ASP A 71 -15.16 -7.28 4.81
N ASP A 72 -15.71 -8.48 4.97
CA ASP A 72 -16.73 -9.01 4.10
C ASP A 72 -18.05 -8.39 4.58
N GLY A 73 -18.64 -7.51 3.77
CA GLY A 73 -19.90 -6.84 4.09
C GLY A 73 -21.07 -7.76 4.50
N SER A 74 -20.93 -9.08 4.47
CA SER A 74 -21.83 -10.06 5.09
C SER A 74 -22.06 -9.83 6.59
N ARG A 75 -21.05 -9.41 7.37
CA ARG A 75 -21.20 -9.17 8.82
C ARG A 75 -22.14 -8.01 9.14
N SER A 76 -22.14 -6.98 8.29
CA SER A 76 -23.00 -5.79 8.44
C SER A 76 -24.47 -6.08 8.14
N ARG A 77 -24.78 -7.04 7.24
CA ARG A 77 -26.16 -7.43 6.92
C ARG A 77 -26.83 -8.19 8.06
N LYS A 78 -26.10 -9.08 8.74
CA LYS A 78 -26.63 -9.88 9.86
C LYS A 78 -27.06 -9.02 11.06
N ARG A 79 -26.27 -8.01 11.42
CA ARG A 79 -26.57 -7.07 12.51
C ARG A 79 -27.76 -6.13 12.26
N ARG A 80 -28.07 -5.83 10.99
CA ARG A 80 -29.25 -5.02 10.66
C ARG A 80 -30.53 -5.84 10.82
N HIS A 81 -30.52 -7.08 10.35
CA HIS A 81 -31.69 -7.95 10.45
C HIS A 81 -32.06 -8.25 11.92
N GLU A 82 -31.05 -8.50 12.77
CA GLU A 82 -31.24 -8.73 14.22
C GLU A 82 -31.80 -7.49 14.97
N LYS A 83 -31.63 -6.28 14.43
CA LYS A 83 -32.19 -5.04 15.00
C LYS A 83 -33.59 -4.70 14.50
N GLU A 84 -34.03 -5.27 13.38
CA GLU A 84 -35.37 -5.07 12.81
C GLU A 84 -36.38 -6.12 13.30
N GLU A 85 -35.90 -7.18 13.97
CA GLU A 85 -36.71 -8.24 14.58
C GLU A 85 -37.11 -7.95 16.05
N TYR A 86 -36.92 -6.72 16.52
CA TYR A 86 -37.26 -6.26 17.89
C TYR A 86 -38.11 -4.99 17.88
#